data_AF-A0A528FMN3-F1
#
_entry.id   AF-A0A528FMN3-F1
#
_cell.length_a   1.000
_cell.length_b   1.000
_cell.length_c   1.000
_cell.angle_alpha   90.00
_cell.angle_beta   90.00
_cell.angle_gamma   90.00
#
_symmetry.space_group_name_H-M   'P 1'
#
loop_
_entity.id
_entity.type
_entity.pdbx_description
1 polymer ?
#
loop_
_entity_poly.entity_id
_entity_poly.type
_entity_poly.pdbx_seq_one_letter_code
_entity_poly.pdbx_strand_id
1 'polypeptide(L)'
;AAASVAVEDPLWRMPLWKPYDAKLSSKIADISNVTSDSFAGSITAALFLKRFIEKTAVWAHFDIFAWNPSDRPQGLAGGEAQG
;
A
#
# COMPACT_ATOMS: atom_id res chain seq x y z
N ALA A 1 14.43 3.20 -0.96
CA ALA A 1 14.59 4.64 -0.66
C ALA A 1 15.72 5.28 -1.47
N ALA A 2 16.90 4.65 -1.60
CA ALA A 2 18.00 5.25 -2.38
C ALA A 2 17.61 5.66 -3.81
N ALA A 3 16.91 4.77 -4.55
CA ALA A 3 16.44 5.09 -5.91
C ALA A 3 15.45 6.26 -5.94
N SER A 4 14.44 6.26 -5.07
CA SER A 4 13.48 7.36 -4.87
C SER A 4 14.15 8.72 -4.72
N VAL A 5 15.19 8.81 -3.89
CA VAL A 5 15.95 10.06 -3.71
C VAL A 5 16.77 10.42 -4.95
N ALA A 6 17.39 9.43 -5.61
CA ALA A 6 18.24 9.66 -6.78
C ALA A 6 17.46 10.16 -8.02
N VAL A 7 16.17 9.85 -8.14
CA VAL A 7 15.32 10.26 -9.26
C VAL A 7 14.24 11.28 -8.86
N GLU A 8 14.31 11.80 -7.63
CA GLU A 8 13.36 12.79 -7.09
C GLU A 8 11.88 12.33 -7.11
N ASP A 9 11.63 11.02 -7.03
CA ASP A 9 10.29 10.43 -6.93
C ASP A 9 10.02 9.98 -5.48
N PRO A 10 9.32 10.78 -4.66
CA PRO A 10 9.25 10.60 -3.22
C PRO A 10 8.43 9.36 -2.82
N LEU A 11 9.06 8.47 -2.04
CA LEU A 11 8.43 7.26 -1.51
C LEU A 11 8.64 7.16 0.01
N TRP A 12 7.62 6.68 0.72
CA TRP A 12 7.70 6.44 2.17
C TRP A 12 7.40 4.98 2.51
N ARG A 13 8.30 4.35 3.28
CA ARG A 13 8.12 2.94 3.67
C ARG A 13 7.20 2.84 4.87
N MET A 14 6.04 2.24 4.66
CA MET A 14 5.14 1.84 5.74
C MET A 14 5.50 0.45 6.29
N PRO A 15 5.32 0.20 7.60
CA PRO A 15 5.62 -1.09 8.20
C PRO A 15 4.55 -2.13 7.88
N LEU A 16 4.96 -3.38 7.65
CA LEU A 16 4.06 -4.54 7.71
C LEU A 16 3.89 -4.95 9.18
N TRP A 17 3.10 -4.18 9.91
CA TRP A 17 2.93 -4.33 11.37
C TRP A 17 2.13 -5.60 11.71
N LYS A 18 2.85 -6.68 12.04
CA LYS A 18 2.31 -8.03 12.27
C LYS A 18 1.09 -8.09 13.22
N PRO A 19 1.01 -7.33 14.33
CA PRO A 19 -0.18 -7.38 15.20
C PRO A 19 -1.50 -7.03 14.50
N TYR A 20 -1.49 -6.29 13.39
CA TYR A 20 -2.70 -5.97 12.64
C TYR A 20 -3.24 -7.15 11.81
N ASP A 21 -2.49 -8.25 11.66
CA ASP A 21 -2.98 -9.46 10.99
C ASP A 21 -4.26 -10.00 11.63
N ALA A 22 -4.40 -9.88 12.95
CA ALA A 22 -5.60 -10.33 13.67
C ALA A 22 -6.89 -9.62 13.19
N LYS A 23 -6.77 -8.41 12.64
CA LYS A 23 -7.92 -7.65 12.12
C LYS A 23 -8.50 -8.25 10.83
N LEU A 24 -7.77 -9.13 10.15
CA LEU A 24 -8.19 -9.82 8.93
C LEU A 24 -8.82 -11.19 9.20
N SER A 25 -9.09 -11.54 10.46
CA SER A 25 -9.73 -12.81 10.80
C SER A 25 -11.15 -12.90 10.23
N SER A 26 -11.53 -14.07 9.71
CA SER A 26 -12.92 -14.37 9.32
C SER A 26 -13.46 -15.49 10.19
N LYS A 27 -14.78 -15.49 10.44
CA LYS A 27 -15.48 -16.54 11.19
C LYS A 27 -15.83 -17.76 10.33
N ILE A 28 -15.75 -17.61 9.01
CA ILE A 28 -16.24 -18.61 8.04
C ILE A 28 -15.15 -18.98 7.03
N ALA A 29 -14.40 -17.99 6.53
CA ALA A 29 -13.35 -18.17 5.54
C ALA A 29 -11.96 -18.12 6.18
N ASP A 30 -10.92 -18.41 5.40
CA ASP A 30 -9.53 -18.36 5.88
C ASP A 30 -9.11 -16.95 6.31
N ILE A 31 -9.54 -15.92 5.55
CA ILE A 31 -9.26 -14.50 5.81
C ILE A 31 -10.43 -13.61 5.36
N SER A 32 -10.52 -12.42 5.95
CA SER A 32 -11.38 -11.32 5.52
C SER A 32 -10.59 -10.33 4.66
N ASN A 33 -11.22 -9.75 3.64
CA ASN A 33 -10.62 -8.71 2.78
C ASN A 33 -10.72 -7.30 3.38
N VAL A 34 -11.52 -7.13 4.43
CA VAL A 34 -11.70 -5.85 5.13
C VAL A 34 -11.58 -6.04 6.65
N THR A 35 -11.15 -4.98 7.33
CA THR A 35 -11.15 -4.90 8.78
C THR A 35 -12.49 -4.40 9.31
N SER A 36 -12.78 -4.63 10.59
CA SER A 36 -14.01 -4.16 11.24
C SER A 36 -13.98 -2.68 11.64
N ASP A 37 -12.83 -2.01 11.48
CA ASP A 37 -12.64 -0.59 11.80
C ASP A 37 -11.99 0.15 10.62
N SER A 38 -12.01 1.49 10.68
CA SER A 38 -11.49 2.39 9.65
C SER A 38 -10.02 2.79 9.86
N PHE A 39 -9.26 2.07 10.70
CA PHE A 39 -7.88 2.42 11.03
C PHE A 39 -6.86 1.52 10.34
N ALA A 40 -5.72 2.12 9.96
CA ALA A 40 -4.56 1.42 9.39
C ALA A 40 -4.82 0.73 8.03
N GLY A 41 -5.73 1.27 7.21
CA GLY A 41 -6.14 0.71 5.92
C GLY A 41 -5.00 0.31 4.98
N SER A 42 -4.02 1.19 4.74
CA SER A 42 -2.88 0.85 3.86
C SER A 42 -2.03 -0.30 4.40
N ILE A 43 -1.86 -0.43 5.72
CA ILE A 43 -1.10 -1.53 6.31
C ILE A 43 -1.90 -2.83 6.26
N THR A 44 -3.19 -2.80 6.58
CA THR A 44 -4.04 -4.00 6.59
C THR A 44 -4.25 -4.54 5.17
N ALA A 45 -4.40 -3.67 4.17
CA ALA A 45 -4.42 -4.07 2.76
C ALA A 45 -3.09 -4.73 2.33
N ALA A 46 -1.94 -4.16 2.69
CA ALA A 46 -0.65 -4.77 2.40
C ALA A 46 -0.47 -6.14 3.09
N LEU A 47 -0.94 -6.29 4.33
CA LEU A 47 -0.92 -7.57 5.04
C LEU A 47 -1.84 -8.61 4.39
N PHE A 48 -3.00 -8.19 3.86
CA PHE A 48 -3.88 -9.05 3.07
C PHE A 48 -3.17 -9.56 1.81
N LEU A 49 -2.58 -8.67 1.01
CA LEU A 49 -1.85 -9.03 -0.22
C LEU A 49 -0.71 -10.01 0.06
N LYS A 50 0.01 -9.81 1.16
CA LYS A 50 1.13 -10.68 1.59
C LYS A 50 0.72 -12.16 1.71
N ARG A 51 -0.55 -12.46 2.01
CA ARG A 51 -1.05 -13.85 2.15
C ARG A 51 -0.98 -14.65 0.85
N PHE A 52 -0.99 -13.97 -0.29
CA PHE A 52 -1.00 -14.59 -1.62
C PHE A 52 0.38 -14.61 -2.28
N ILE A 53 1.40 -14.08 -1.61
CA ILE A 53 2.76 -14.03 -2.14
C ILE A 53 3.44 -15.37 -1.88
N GLU A 54 3.49 -16.20 -2.92
CA GLU A 54 4.22 -17.47 -2.93
C GLU A 54 5.43 -17.40 -3.86
N LYS A 55 6.46 -18.22 -3.59
CA LYS A 55 7.59 -18.47 -4.52
C LYS A 55 8.37 -17.22 -4.96
N THR A 56 8.51 -16.22 -4.08
CA THR A 56 9.44 -15.10 -4.29
C THR A 56 10.26 -14.84 -3.03
N ALA A 57 11.54 -14.50 -3.22
CA ALA A 57 12.43 -14.09 -2.13
C ALA A 57 12.23 -12.62 -1.74
N VAL A 58 11.71 -11.78 -2.65
CA VAL A 58 11.56 -10.34 -2.46
C VAL A 58 10.24 -9.87 -3.04
N TRP A 59 9.52 -9.05 -2.28
CA TRP A 59 8.26 -8.44 -2.68
C TRP A 59 8.18 -6.99 -2.18
N ALA A 60 7.60 -6.13 -3.01
CA ALA A 60 7.27 -4.75 -2.68
C ALA A 60 5.84 -4.45 -3.15
N HIS A 61 5.13 -3.64 -2.37
CA HIS A 61 3.82 -3.12 -2.71
C HIS A 61 3.85 -1.61 -2.56
N PHE A 62 3.35 -0.92 -3.58
CA PHE A 62 3.19 0.53 -3.61
C PHE A 62 1.70 0.82 -3.59
N ASP A 63 1.28 1.59 -2.60
CA ASP A 63 -0.05 2.19 -2.50
C ASP A 63 0.08 3.63 -3.00
N ILE A 64 -0.39 3.90 -4.22
CA ILE A 64 -0.23 5.17 -4.92
C ILE A 64 -1.60 5.78 -5.21
N PHE A 65 -1.70 7.10 -5.10
CA PHE A 65 -2.95 7.80 -5.42
C PHE A 65 -3.16 7.90 -6.94
N ALA A 66 -2.07 8.00 -7.71
CA ALA A 66 -2.04 8.08 -9.18
C ALA A 66 -2.90 9.22 -9.76
N TRP A 67 -3.09 10.30 -8.99
CA TRP A 67 -3.94 11.42 -9.37
C TRP A 67 -3.44 12.75 -8.78
N ASN A 68 -3.59 13.82 -9.55
CA ASN A 68 -3.38 15.20 -9.15
C ASN A 68 -4.74 15.86 -8.84
N PRO A 69 -5.01 16.24 -7.58
CA PRO A 69 -6.31 16.80 -7.21
C PRO A 69 -6.53 18.24 -7.71
N SER A 70 -5.44 18.93 -8.08
CA SER A 70 -5.45 20.30 -8.59
C SER A 70 -4.25 20.52 -9.50
N ASP A 71 -4.30 21.59 -10.30
CA ASP A 71 -3.16 22.02 -11.10
C ASP A 71 -1.97 22.40 -10.22
N ARG A 72 -0.78 22.03 -10.68
CA ARG A 72 0.51 22.30 -10.05
C ARG A 72 1.58 22.48 -11.13
N PRO A 73 2.72 23.14 -10.85
CA PRO A 73 3.75 23.38 -11.86
C PRO A 73 4.22 22.12 -12.61
N GLN A 74 4.21 20.98 -11.93
CA GLN A 74 4.64 19.69 -12.46
C GLN A 74 3.51 18.87 -13.15
N GLY A 75 2.27 19.35 -13.17
CA GLY A 75 1.16 18.63 -13.82
C GLY A 75 -0.22 19.24 -13.58
N LEU A 76 -1.14 19.05 -14.53
CA LEU A 76 -2.54 19.46 -14.39
C LEU A 76 -3.33 18.49 -13.52
N ALA A 77 -4.52 18.90 -13.08
CA ALA A 77 -5.49 18.04 -12.42
C ALA A 77 -5.87 16.86 -13.34
N GLY A 78 -5.74 15.63 -12.84
CA GLY A 78 -5.90 14.43 -13.67
C GLY A 78 -5.08 13.24 -13.18
N GLY A 79 -5.02 12.18 -14.00
CA GLY A 79 -4.19 11.02 -13.74
C GLY A 79 -2.70 11.39 -13.76
N GLU A 80 -1.93 10.78 -12.85
CA GLU A 80 -0.50 11.10 -12.66
C GLU A 80 0.31 9.83 -12.43
N ALA A 81 1.54 9.81 -12.96
CA ALA A 81 2.51 8.76 -12.69
C ALA A 81 3.22 9.03 -11.35
N GLN A 82 3.19 8.04 -10.45
CA GLN A 82 3.80 8.12 -9.12
C GLN A 82 4.43 6.75 -8.77
N GLY A 83 5.67 6.76 -8.27
CA GLY A 83 6.31 5.61 -7.62
C GLY A 83 7.31 4.81 -8.43
#